data_AF-G2XLZ5-F1
#
_entry.id   AF-G2XLZ5-F1
#
_cell.length_a   1.000
_cell.length_b   1.000
_cell.length_c   1.000
_cell.angle_alpha   90.00
_cell.angle_beta   90.00
_cell.angle_gamma   90.00
#
_symmetry.space_group_name_H-M   'P 1'
#
loop_
_entity.id
_entity.type
_entity.pdbx_description
1 polymer ?
#
loop_
_entity_poly.entity_id
_entity_poly.type
_entity_poly.pdbx_seq_one_letter_code
_entity_poly.pdbx_strand_id
1 'polypeptide(L)'
;MSDAKLCALSAWLIDSGASDHFTGNKEIMSNVRTLRKEIRVGLPDGSVKTVNEVGNVKISPNVTLTGVLYVNDFKHNLLSVSKLLESRNLRLLFDNQRKL
;
A
#
# COMPACT_ATOMS: atom_id res chain seq x y z
N MET A 1 -15.47 22.69 -1.77
CA MET A 1 -15.94 21.28 -1.79
C MET A 1 -14.92 20.46 -2.57
N SER A 2 -13.93 19.82 -1.94
CA SER A 2 -12.97 18.96 -2.67
C SER A 2 -12.24 17.89 -1.84
N ASP A 3 -12.25 17.94 -0.50
CA ASP A 3 -11.41 17.02 0.29
C ASP A 3 -12.10 15.69 0.65
N ALA A 4 -13.42 15.62 0.51
CA ALA A 4 -14.21 14.43 0.85
C ALA A 4 -14.07 13.26 -0.16
N LYS A 5 -13.42 13.47 -1.31
CA LYS A 5 -13.29 12.45 -2.36
C LYS A 5 -12.02 11.60 -2.25
N LEU A 6 -11.06 11.99 -1.41
CA LEU A 6 -9.84 11.20 -1.16
C LEU A 6 -10.08 10.00 -0.22
N CYS A 7 -11.06 10.06 0.67
CA CYS A 7 -11.16 9.12 1.80
C CYS A 7 -12.03 7.86 1.57
N ALA A 8 -12.86 7.79 0.53
CA ALA A 8 -13.89 6.74 0.43
C ALA A 8 -13.54 5.53 -0.46
N LEU A 9 -12.46 5.56 -1.25
CA LEU A 9 -12.28 4.60 -2.37
C LEU A 9 -11.18 3.53 -2.20
N SER A 10 -10.40 3.55 -1.12
CA SER A 10 -9.42 2.47 -0.89
C SER A 10 -9.08 2.33 0.58
N ALA A 11 -9.82 1.49 1.30
CA ALA A 11 -9.41 1.06 2.62
C ALA A 11 -8.06 0.31 2.51
N TRP A 12 -7.15 0.60 3.45
CA TRP A 12 -5.83 -0.04 3.55
C TRP A 12 -5.81 -0.96 4.77
N LEU A 13 -5.45 -2.21 4.55
CA LEU A 13 -5.08 -3.12 5.64
C LEU A 13 -3.67 -2.76 6.08
N ILE A 14 -3.51 -2.40 7.35
CA ILE A 14 -2.20 -2.12 7.95
C ILE A 14 -1.65 -3.45 8.44
N ASP A 15 -0.54 -3.90 7.85
CA ASP A 15 0.02 -5.21 8.11
C ASP A 15 1.50 -5.11 8.49
N SER A 16 1.81 -5.59 9.69
CA SER A 16 3.19 -5.67 10.18
C SER A 16 3.96 -6.88 9.64
N GLY A 17 3.27 -7.89 9.12
CA GLY A 17 3.85 -9.07 8.47
C GLY A 17 4.11 -8.89 6.98
N ALA A 18 3.60 -7.83 6.35
CA ALA A 18 3.84 -7.54 4.94
C ALA A 18 5.24 -6.95 4.70
N SER A 19 5.93 -7.43 3.67
CA SER A 19 7.23 -6.90 3.26
C SER A 19 7.11 -5.61 2.44
N ASP A 20 6.03 -5.47 1.68
CA ASP A 20 5.83 -4.41 0.69
C ASP A 20 4.40 -3.88 0.71
N HIS A 21 4.20 -2.75 0.03
CA HIS A 21 2.87 -2.21 -0.21
C HIS A 21 2.26 -2.87 -1.46
N PHE A 22 1.00 -3.27 -1.39
CA PHE A 22 0.28 -3.90 -2.50
C PHE A 22 -1.05 -3.20 -2.79
N THR A 23 -1.43 -3.15 -4.05
CA THR A 23 -2.77 -2.72 -4.48
C THR A 23 -3.19 -3.49 -5.73
N GLY A 24 -4.46 -3.86 -5.82
CA GLY A 24 -5.08 -4.28 -7.08
C GLY A 24 -5.84 -3.16 -7.78
N ASN A 25 -5.89 -1.97 -7.18
CA ASN A 25 -6.53 -0.79 -7.74
C ASN A 25 -5.46 0.09 -8.41
N LYS A 26 -5.48 0.14 -9.74
CA LYS A 26 -4.56 0.96 -10.54
C LYS A 26 -4.97 2.44 -10.58
N GLU A 27 -6.25 2.74 -10.38
CA GLU A 27 -6.81 4.11 -10.46
C GLU A 27 -6.30 5.02 -9.32
N ILE A 28 -5.91 4.43 -8.19
CA ILE A 28 -5.35 5.17 -7.05
C ILE A 28 -3.83 5.36 -7.16
N MET A 29 -3.20 4.78 -8.18
CA MET A 29 -1.75 4.86 -8.38
C MET A 29 -1.37 6.08 -9.22
N SER A 30 -0.21 6.63 -8.90
CA SER A 30 0.46 7.70 -9.63
C SER A 30 1.91 7.31 -9.91
N ASN A 31 2.56 7.95 -10.89
CA ASN A 31 3.93 7.62 -11.29
C ASN A 31 4.14 6.11 -11.56
N VAL A 32 3.15 5.47 -12.18
CA VAL A 32 3.21 4.05 -12.50
C VAL A 32 4.29 3.83 -13.54
N ARG A 33 5.17 2.86 -13.26
CA ARG A 33 6.24 2.45 -14.17
C ARG A 33 6.34 0.94 -14.21
N THR A 34 6.67 0.44 -15.39
CA THR A 34 7.02 -0.97 -15.60
C THR A 34 8.41 -1.25 -15.05
N LEU A 35 8.58 -2.38 -14.37
CA LEU A 35 9.85 -2.88 -13.88
C LEU A 35 10.65 -3.48 -15.04
N ARG A 36 11.98 -3.29 -15.03
CA ARG A 36 12.88 -3.90 -16.01
C ARG A 36 12.91 -5.43 -15.90
N LYS A 37 12.67 -5.94 -14.70
CA LYS A 37 12.58 -7.36 -14.38
C LYS A 37 11.37 -7.56 -13.49
N GLU A 38 10.54 -8.52 -13.84
CA GLU A 38 9.39 -8.91 -13.04
C GLU A 38 9.84 -9.44 -11.68
N ILE A 39 9.04 -9.20 -10.66
CA ILE A 39 9.26 -9.70 -9.31
C ILE A 39 8.18 -10.72 -8.95
N ARG A 40 8.55 -11.73 -8.17
CA ARG A 40 7.61 -12.73 -7.65
C ARG A 40 7.27 -12.38 -6.22
N VAL A 41 5.99 -12.29 -5.91
CA VAL A 41 5.48 -11.92 -4.59
C VAL A 41 4.59 -13.02 -4.06
N GLY A 42 4.78 -13.39 -2.80
CA GLY A 42 3.89 -14.30 -2.08
C GLY A 42 2.70 -13.55 -1.52
N LEU A 43 1.50 -14.12 -1.66
CA LEU A 43 0.28 -13.60 -1.08
C LEU A 43 -0.10 -14.38 0.19
N PRO A 44 -0.97 -13.82 1.06
CA PRO A 44 -1.39 -14.48 2.30
C PRO A 44 -2.09 -15.83 2.09
N ASP A 45 -2.67 -16.08 0.92
CA ASP A 45 -3.29 -17.36 0.56
C ASP A 45 -2.28 -18.44 0.10
N GLY A 46 -0.97 -18.13 0.16
CA GLY A 46 0.12 -19.00 -0.27
C GLY A 46 0.36 -18.98 -1.78
N SER A 47 -0.45 -18.26 -2.55
CA SER A 47 -0.23 -18.11 -3.99
C SER A 47 0.95 -17.17 -4.27
N VAL A 48 1.54 -17.33 -5.45
CA VAL A 48 2.61 -16.46 -5.93
C VAL A 48 2.12 -15.71 -7.16
N LYS A 49 2.29 -14.39 -7.16
CA LYS A 49 1.98 -13.54 -8.31
C LYS A 49 3.25 -12.93 -8.88
N THR A 50 3.21 -12.68 -10.18
CA THR A 50 4.26 -11.93 -10.87
C THR A 50 3.80 -10.48 -10.98
N VAL A 51 4.66 -9.56 -10.55
CA VAL A 51 4.42 -8.12 -10.60
C VAL A 51 5.42 -7.50 -11.57
N ASN A 52 4.90 -6.73 -12.50
CA ASN A 52 5.67 -5.98 -13.49
C ASN A 52 5.49 -4.46 -13.35
N GLU A 53 4.57 -3.99 -12.50
CA GLU A 53 4.24 -2.58 -12.35
C GLU A 53 4.33 -2.13 -10.90
N VAL A 54 4.81 -0.91 -10.74
CA VAL A 54 4.96 -0.26 -9.44
C VAL A 54 4.66 1.22 -9.57
N GLY A 55 4.14 1.83 -8.52
CA GLY A 55 3.87 3.26 -8.50
C GLY A 55 3.80 3.81 -7.09
N ASN A 56 3.20 4.99 -6.96
CA ASN A 56 3.00 5.67 -5.71
C ASN A 56 1.51 5.80 -5.42
N VAL A 57 1.12 5.71 -4.14
CA VAL A 57 -0.25 5.98 -3.71
C VAL A 57 -0.27 7.02 -2.60
N LYS A 58 -1.08 8.06 -2.77
CA LYS A 58 -1.28 9.08 -1.74
C LYS A 58 -2.44 8.65 -0.83
N ILE A 59 -2.12 8.30 0.42
CA ILE A 59 -3.11 7.81 1.40
C ILE A 59 -3.57 8.90 2.36
N SER A 60 -2.83 10.01 2.44
CA SER A 60 -3.22 11.22 3.16
C SER A 60 -2.53 12.44 2.55
N PRO A 61 -2.89 13.68 2.94
CA PRO A 61 -2.22 14.89 2.46
C PRO A 61 -0.69 14.86 2.60
N ASN A 62 -0.19 14.22 3.67
CA ASN A 62 1.23 14.22 4.05
C ASN A 62 1.91 12.85 3.88
N VAL A 63 1.15 11.79 3.57
CA VAL A 63 1.68 10.44 3.45
C VAL A 63 1.44 9.90 2.05
N THR A 64 2.55 9.65 1.36
CA THR A 64 2.60 8.97 0.07
C THR A 64 3.38 7.67 0.24
N LEU A 65 2.73 6.55 -0.06
CA LEU A 65 3.37 5.26 -0.20
C LEU A 65 4.12 5.24 -1.53
N THR A 66 5.41 4.95 -1.48
CA THR A 66 6.26 4.84 -2.68
C THR A 66 6.62 3.40 -2.91
N GLY A 67 6.70 2.98 -4.17
CA GLY A 67 7.07 1.59 -4.48
C GLY A 67 5.92 0.59 -4.26
N VAL A 68 4.67 1.04 -4.39
CA VAL A 68 3.49 0.19 -4.25
C VAL A 68 3.40 -0.76 -5.44
N LEU A 69 3.38 -2.06 -5.15
CA LEU A 69 3.32 -3.14 -6.13
C LEU A 69 1.89 -3.32 -6.63
N TYR A 70 1.72 -3.27 -7.95
CA TYR A 70 0.43 -3.57 -8.57
C TYR A 70 0.26 -5.07 -8.76
N VAL A 71 -0.78 -5.64 -8.15
CA VAL A 71 -1.11 -7.06 -8.29
C VAL A 71 -2.51 -7.15 -8.89
N ASN A 72 -2.60 -7.66 -10.13
CA ASN A 72 -3.88 -7.83 -10.80
C ASN A 72 -4.83 -8.70 -9.95
N ASP A 73 -6.11 -8.31 -9.90
CA ASP A 73 -7.17 -8.96 -9.12
C ASP A 73 -6.94 -9.04 -7.60
N PHE A 74 -6.05 -8.22 -7.05
CA PHE A 74 -5.83 -8.17 -5.60
C PHE A 74 -6.93 -7.37 -4.90
N LYS A 75 -7.72 -8.06 -4.07
CA LYS A 75 -8.98 -7.54 -3.50
C LYS A 75 -8.80 -6.43 -2.48
N HIS A 76 -7.64 -6.34 -1.84
CA HIS A 76 -7.39 -5.43 -0.73
C HIS A 76 -6.13 -4.62 -0.98
N ASN A 77 -6.06 -3.40 -0.46
CA ASN A 77 -4.81 -2.64 -0.44
C ASN A 77 -4.06 -2.99 0.85
N LEU A 78 -2.77 -3.29 0.74
CA LEU A 78 -1.95 -3.71 1.86
C LEU A 78 -0.84 -2.70 2.12
N LEU A 79 -0.79 -2.17 3.33
CA LEU A 79 0.25 -1.27 3.80
C LEU A 79 1.21 -2.07 4.67
N SER A 80 2.43 -2.29 4.18
CA SER A 80 3.53 -2.75 5.01
C SER A 80 3.99 -1.67 5.99
N VAL A 81 3.93 -1.99 7.28
CA VAL A 81 4.40 -1.09 8.35
C VAL A 81 5.90 -0.86 8.25
N SER A 82 6.70 -1.93 8.09
CA SER A 82 8.15 -1.82 7.97
C SER A 82 8.54 -0.95 6.79
N LYS A 83 7.91 -1.16 5.63
CA LYS A 83 8.18 -0.38 4.42
C LYS A 83 7.83 1.11 4.56
N LEU A 84 6.74 1.41 5.26
CA LEU A 84 6.36 2.80 5.54
C LEU A 84 7.43 3.51 6.40
N LEU A 85 8.00 2.80 7.37
CA LEU A 85 8.97 3.35 8.32
C LEU A 85 10.40 3.43 7.74
N GLU A 86 10.74 2.65 6.71
CA GLU A 86 12.07 2.68 6.06
C GLU A 86 12.42 4.04 5.45
N SER A 87 11.42 4.74 4.90
CA SER A 87 11.66 5.90 4.01
C SER A 87 11.46 7.25 4.68
N ARG A 88 11.03 7.28 5.95
CA ARG A 88 10.53 8.49 6.60
C ARG A 88 10.84 8.48 8.08
N ASN A 89 11.08 9.66 8.65
CA ASN A 89 11.14 9.87 10.11
C ASN A 89 9.72 9.79 10.72
N LEU A 90 9.06 8.65 10.52
CA LEU A 90 7.74 8.33 11.03
C LEU A 90 7.87 7.49 12.30
N ARG A 91 6.90 7.64 13.19
CA ARG A 91 6.76 6.82 14.38
C ARG A 91 5.41 6.12 14.34
N LEU A 92 5.43 4.82 14.59
CA LEU A 92 4.23 4.05 14.85
C LEU A 92 3.98 4.03 16.35
N LEU A 93 2.80 4.48 16.77
CA LEU A 93 2.37 4.49 18.17
C LEU A 93 1.16 3.58 18.29
N PHE A 94 1.27 2.56 19.14
CA PHE A 94 0.13 1.76 19.57
C PHE A 94 -0.43 2.42 20.81
N ASP A 95 -1.62 3.00 20.67
CA ASP A 95 -2.34 3.59 21.79
C ASP A 95 -3.62 2.78 22.03
N ASN A 96 -3.86 2.43 23.28
CA ASN A 96 -5.03 1.68 23.71
C ASN A 96 -6.01 2.62 24.43
N GLN A 97 -6.55 3.57 23.69
CA GLN A 97 -7.66 4.41 24.17
C GLN A 97 -8.95 3.60 24.08
N ARG A 98 -9.15 2.64 25.00
CA ARG A 98 -10.49 2.11 25.23
C ARG A 98 -11.36 3.25 25.75
N LYS A 99 -12.19 3.83 24.88
CA LYS A 99 -13.38 4.56 25.36
C LYS A 99 -14.30 3.51 25.99
N LEU A 100 -14.34 3.50 27.32
CA LEU A 100 -15.46 2.92 28.07
C LEU A 100 -16.74 3.67 27.72
#